data_AF-A0A9C9XAK4-F1
#
_entry.id   AF-A0A9C9XAK4-F1
#
_cell.length_a   1.000
_cell.length_b   1.000
_cell.length_c   1.000
_cell.angle_alpha   90.00
_cell.angle_beta   90.00
_cell.angle_gamma   90.00
#
_symmetry.space_group_name_H-M   'P 1'
#
loop_
_entity.id
_entity.type
_entity.pdbx_description
1 polymer ?
#
loop_
_entity_poly.entity_id
_entity_poly.type
_entity_poly.pdbx_seq_one_letter_code
_entity_poly.pdbx_strand_id
1 'polypeptide(L)' 'MFSKQQPVVGAWYVNRTGKLMKVKLMAWQHQRPVSVLIEYLDGKRQVVDMQAWYMLELSRNLQQAARSLLQQ' A
#
# COMPACT_ATOMS: atom_id res chain seq x y z
N MET A 1 -4.42 6.54 -10.61
CA MET A 1 -5.48 7.10 -9.75
C MET A 1 -5.40 6.40 -8.40
N PHE A 2 -5.53 7.13 -7.29
CA PHE A 2 -5.55 6.53 -5.96
C PHE A 2 -6.89 5.85 -5.70
N SER A 3 -6.89 4.61 -5.24
CA SER A 3 -8.11 3.85 -4.95
C SER A 3 -7.86 2.77 -3.92
N LYS A 4 -8.93 2.10 -3.47
CA LYS A 4 -8.81 0.88 -2.66
C LYS A 4 -8.15 -0.20 -3.50
N GLN A 5 -6.96 -0.64 -3.09
CA GLN A 5 -6.21 -1.66 -3.78
C GLN A 5 -6.24 -2.96 -2.98
N GLN A 6 -6.38 -4.10 -3.65
CA GLN A 6 -6.06 -5.37 -3.02
C GLN A 6 -4.53 -5.46 -2.84
N PRO A 7 -4.03 -5.86 -1.66
CA PRO A 7 -2.60 -5.99 -1.45
C PRO A 7 -2.03 -7.12 -2.29
N VAL A 8 -0.82 -6.92 -2.81
CA VAL A 8 -0.07 -7.93 -3.56
C VAL A 8 1.33 -7.98 -2.97
N VAL A 9 1.73 -9.15 -2.46
CA VAL A 9 3.08 -9.34 -1.90
C VAL A 9 4.13 -9.04 -2.96
N GLY A 10 5.16 -8.29 -2.59
CA GLY A 10 6.23 -7.84 -3.49
C GLY A 10 5.92 -6.56 -4.27
N ALA A 11 4.66 -6.13 -4.35
CA ALA A 11 4.30 -4.92 -5.07
C ALA A 11 4.59 -3.64 -4.27
N TRP A 12 4.92 -2.59 -5.01
CA TRP A 12 5.07 -1.23 -4.50
C TRP A 12 3.77 -0.45 -4.67
N TYR A 13 3.47 0.36 -3.65
CA TYR A 13 2.33 1.27 -3.61
C TYR A 13 2.80 2.63 -3.12
N VAL A 14 2.10 3.66 -3.59
CA VAL A 14 2.21 5.02 -3.05
C VAL A 14 0.84 5.46 -2.56
N ASN A 15 0.80 6.16 -1.42
CA ASN A 15 -0.42 6.77 -0.90
C ASN A 15 -0.52 8.25 -1.30
N ARG A 16 -1.62 8.92 -0.92
CA ARG A 16 -1.82 10.36 -1.22
C ARG A 16 -0.78 11.30 -0.61
N THR A 17 -0.02 10.86 0.40
CA THR A 17 1.07 11.68 0.98
C THR A 17 2.40 11.52 0.22
N GLY A 18 2.43 10.70 -0.84
CA GLY A 18 3.66 10.40 -1.60
C GLY A 18 4.55 9.35 -0.94
N LYS A 19 4.16 8.78 0.20
CA LYS A 19 4.95 7.73 0.87
C LYS A 19 4.87 6.43 0.08
N LEU A 20 6.04 5.92 -0.29
CA LEU A 20 6.21 4.65 -0.97
C LEU A 20 6.33 3.50 0.05
N MET A 21 5.62 2.42 -0.18
CA MET A 21 5.64 1.23 0.66
C MET A 21 5.57 -0.06 -0.16
N LYS A 22 6.30 -1.07 0.26
CA LYS A 22 6.30 -2.42 -0.32
C LYS A 22 5.53 -3.37 0.58
N VAL A 23 4.64 -4.18 0.01
CA VAL A 23 4.04 -5.29 0.75
C VAL A 23 5.08 -6.42 0.84
N LYS A 24 5.49 -6.79 2.05
CA LYS A 24 6.48 -7.85 2.30
C LYS A 24 5.82 -9.19 2.57
N LEU A 25 4.70 -9.19 3.29
CA LEU A 25 3.96 -10.39 3.68
C LEU A 25 2.46 -10.09 3.76
N MET A 26 1.64 -11.13 3.62
CA MET A 26 0.20 -11.08 3.85
C MET A 26 -0.19 -12.21 4.78
N ALA A 27 -0.85 -11.88 5.88
CA ALA A 27 -1.39 -12.86 6.82
C ALA A 27 -2.81 -13.26 6.41
N TRP A 28 -3.11 -14.55 6.56
CA TRP A 28 -4.40 -15.13 6.21
C TRP A 28 -5.01 -15.82 7.42
N GLN A 29 -6.33 -15.70 7.57
CA GLN A 29 -7.12 -16.43 8.55
C GLN A 29 -8.39 -16.95 7.86
N HIS A 30 -8.64 -18.26 7.93
CA HIS A 30 -9.79 -18.90 7.26
C HIS A 30 -9.97 -18.46 5.80
N GLN A 31 -8.88 -18.48 5.02
CA GLN A 31 -8.85 -18.06 3.61
C GLN A 31 -9.21 -16.58 3.35
N ARG A 32 -9.18 -15.73 4.38
CA ARG A 32 -9.34 -14.28 4.23
C ARG A 32 -8.05 -13.56 4.61
N PRO A 33 -7.59 -12.57 3.83
CA PRO A 33 -6.47 -11.74 4.25
C PRO A 33 -6.92 -10.92 5.48
N VAL A 34 -6.07 -10.88 6.51
CA VAL A 34 -6.38 -10.15 7.76
C VAL A 34 -5.43 -9.00 8.02
N SER A 35 -4.19 -9.10 7.56
CA SER A 35 -3.22 -8.02 7.65
C SER A 35 -2.10 -8.18 6.63
N VAL A 36 -1.34 -7.10 6.45
CA VAL A 36 -0.15 -7.06 5.61
C VAL A 36 1.02 -6.46 6.38
N LEU A 37 2.20 -7.04 6.18
CA LEU A 37 3.45 -6.39 6.57
C LEU A 37 3.87 -5.48 5.43
N ILE A 38 4.03 -4.19 5.72
CA ILE A 38 4.60 -3.23 4.78
C ILE A 38 6.00 -2.80 5.23
N GLU A 39 6.82 -2.41 4.27
CA GLU A 39 8.13 -1.81 4.47
C GLU A 39 8.19 -0.49 3.70
N TYR A 40 8.56 0.58 4.39
CA TYR A 40 8.83 1.89 3.79
C TYR A 40 10.25 1.96 3.22
N LEU A 41 10.56 3.03 2.48
CA LEU A 41 11.88 3.24 1.86
C LEU A 41 13.04 3.34 2.87
N ASP A 42 12.76 3.84 4.07
CA ASP A 42 13.73 3.94 5.17
C ASP A 42 13.95 2.57 5.87
N GLY A 43 13.31 1.51 5.39
CA GLY A 43 13.36 0.17 5.99
C GLY A 43 12.42 -0.03 7.17
N LYS A 44 11.68 1.01 7.62
CA LYS A 44 10.69 0.86 8.68
C LYS A 44 9.60 -0.11 8.25
N ARG A 45 9.30 -1.08 9.13
CA ARG A 45 8.25 -2.07 8.92
C ARG A 45 7.08 -1.84 9.85
N GLN A 46 5.88 -2.11 9.35
CA GLN A 46 4.67 -2.12 10.17
C GLN A 46 3.66 -3.14 9.65
N VAL A 47 2.91 -3.74 10.57
CA VAL A 47 1.75 -4.56 10.24
C VAL A 47 0.53 -3.63 10.15
N VAL A 48 -0.23 -3.76 9.07
CA VAL A 48 -1.45 -2.99 8.82
C VAL A 48 -2.59 -3.99 8.63
N ASP A 49 -3.66 -3.88 9.41
CA ASP A 49 -4.86 -4.71 9.20
C ASP A 49 -5.55 -4.33 7.87
N MET A 50 -6.46 -5.20 7.40
CA MET A 50 -7.12 -4.97 6.12
C MET A 50 -8.01 -3.71 6.09
N GLN A 51 -8.60 -3.31 7.23
CA GLN A 51 -9.43 -2.11 7.28
C GLN A 51 -8.57 -0.87 7.08
N ALA A 52 -7.48 -0.75 7.84
CA ALA A 52 -6.51 0.32 7.71
C ALA A 52 -5.87 0.34 6.32
N TRP A 53 -5.54 -0.82 5.75
CA TRP A 53 -5.00 -0.91 4.39
C TRP A 53 -5.93 -0.27 3.35
N TYR A 54 -7.23 -0.57 3.38
CA TYR A 54 -8.18 0.00 2.44
C TYR A 54 -8.46 1.50 2.65
N MET A 55 -8.12 2.07 3.81
CA MET A 55 -8.21 3.52 4.04
C MET A 55 -7.04 4.31 3.44
N LEU A 56 -5.94 3.64 3.05
CA LEU A 56 -4.74 4.34 2.58
C LEU A 56 -4.88 4.99 1.20
N GLU A 57 -5.90 4.62 0.41
CA GLU A 57 -6.10 5.02 -1.00
C GLU A 57 -4.79 5.04 -1.81
N LEU A 58 -4.52 3.93 -2.50
CA LEU A 58 -3.21 3.62 -3.04
C LEU A 58 -3.18 3.67 -4.56
N SER A 59 -2.00 3.94 -5.12
CA SER A 59 -1.71 3.71 -6.53
C SER A 59 -0.56 2.73 -6.68
N ARG A 60 -0.72 1.77 -7.60
CA ARG A 60 0.36 0.89 -8.08
C ARG A 60 1.11 1.47 -9.28
N ASN A 61 0.49 2.39 -10.00
CA ASN A 61 1.14 3.09 -11.11
C ASN A 61 1.85 4.33 -10.55
N LEU A 62 3.16 4.21 -10.33
CA LEU A 62 3.96 5.26 -9.70
C LEU A 62 4.10 6.51 -10.58
N GLN A 63 4.21 6.33 -11.91
CA GLN A 63 4.30 7.45 -12.84
C GLN A 63 3.01 8.28 -12.84
N GLN A 64 1.85 7.61 -12.91
CA GLN A 64 0.56 8.29 -12.86
C GLN A 64 0.34 8.95 -11.49
N ALA A 65 0.71 8.28 -10.40
CA ALA A 65 0.59 8.83 -9.06
C ALA A 65 1.43 10.10 -8.89
N ALA A 66 2.69 10.08 -9.36
CA ALA A 66 3.57 11.24 -9.32
C ALA A 66 2.95 12.45 -10.05
N ARG A 67 2.40 12.24 -11.26
CA ARG A 67 1.69 13.29 -11.99
C ARG A 67 0.51 13.85 -11.19
N SER A 68 -0.31 12.98 -10.59
CA SER A 68 -1.47 13.42 -9.80
C SER A 68 -1.09 14.17 -8.52
N LEU A 69 0.04 13.84 -7.90
CA LEU A 69 0.52 14.52 -6.69
C LEU A 69 1.09 15.91 -6.99
N LEU A 70 1.69 16.11 -8.17
CA LEU A 70 2.24 17.40 -8.61
C LEU A 70 1.17 18.40 -9.07
N GLN A 71 -0.07 17.94 -9.27
CA GLN A 71 -1.19 18.75 -9.74
C GLN A 71 -2.14 19.19 -8.61
N GLN A 72 -1.82 18.85 -7.36
CA GLN A 72 -2.57 19.26 -6.16
C GLN A 72 -1.95 20.50 -5.53
#